data_AF-A0A6P4ZPK8-F1
#
_entry.id   AF-A0A6P4ZPK8-F1
#
_cell.length_a   1.000
_cell.length_b   1.000
_cell.length_c   1.000
_cell.angle_alpha   90.00
_cell.angle_beta   90.00
_cell.angle_gamma   90.00
#
_symmetry.space_group_name_H-M   'P 1'
#
loop_
_entity.id
_entity.type
_entity.pdbx_description
1 polymer ?
#
loop_
_entity_poly.entity_id
_entity_poly.type
_entity_poly.pdbx_seq_one_letter_code
_entity_poly.pdbx_strand_id
1 'polypeptide(L)'
;MRSRPDFQSMQGWTAHDQIDQLRSKLSLKDRDRQAYYEASRRAIAKNENLVLALHAGNKEQRVALAQSQNRDEEVIHQVFLERKTTRLAMLRNTAKKAIDLMDQKGCEEAKRYNSLQHQRSMCEQRLRDLQTLLDSMELAGSKGPKDIEQEQVIRQLENRIDKMRIRINTAKNIRHTYEEILHYLKEESLVFPEKLDAMELAIRAQNKELAELRAIQQDAQLSKDVAKSDLQKQEQAHFEAKRMREQTLNEKKKQVEKQKEFAEKAEKRAQRATFHADDHAHDHPVSRLSISKSAEQIQTYEEAFRLIKEATVVFDINDIVWQFQRQDGIPQ
;
A
#
# COMPACT_ATOMS: atom_id res chain seq x y z
N MET A 1 123.79 -81.75 23.79
CA MET A 1 124.00 -83.19 24.04
C MET A 1 125.47 -83.38 24.40
N ARG A 2 125.75 -83.65 25.69
CA ARG A 2 127.09 -83.86 26.24
C ARG A 2 127.40 -85.35 26.18
N SER A 3 128.26 -85.78 25.26
CA SER A 3 128.86 -87.12 25.34
C SER A 3 129.94 -87.11 26.42
N ARG A 4 129.80 -87.99 27.42
CA ARG A 4 130.80 -88.27 28.45
C ARG A 4 132.10 -88.72 27.77
N PRO A 5 133.29 -88.30 28.21
CA PRO A 5 134.52 -88.97 27.82
C PRO A 5 134.60 -90.32 28.55
N ASP A 6 134.71 -91.39 27.78
CA ASP A 6 134.97 -92.74 28.29
C ASP A 6 136.32 -92.78 29.01
N PHE A 7 136.27 -93.16 30.30
CA PHE A 7 137.41 -93.29 31.21
C PHE A 7 138.13 -94.64 31.05
N GLN A 8 138.28 -95.14 29.81
CA GLN A 8 138.88 -96.45 29.51
C GLN A 8 139.96 -96.35 28.43
N SER A 9 140.97 -95.50 28.64
CA SER A 9 142.23 -95.56 27.87
C SER A 9 143.38 -94.81 28.58
N MET A 10 143.61 -95.10 29.87
CA MET A 10 144.72 -94.51 30.63
C MET A 10 145.39 -95.52 31.57
N GLN A 11 145.95 -96.59 31.00
CA GLN A 11 146.98 -97.41 31.67
C GLN A 11 148.26 -97.29 30.83
N GLY A 12 149.27 -96.58 31.35
CA GLY A 12 150.60 -96.44 30.74
C GLY A 12 151.07 -95.02 30.42
N TRP A 13 150.57 -93.98 31.09
CA TRP A 13 150.98 -92.58 30.84
C TRP A 13 151.98 -92.11 31.90
N THR A 14 153.08 -91.51 31.46
CA THR A 14 154.02 -90.83 32.37
C THR A 14 153.45 -89.46 32.78
N ALA A 15 153.83 -88.95 33.95
CA ALA A 15 153.30 -87.70 34.49
C ALA A 15 153.49 -86.48 33.55
N HIS A 16 154.46 -86.53 32.63
CA HIS A 16 154.73 -85.47 31.67
C HIS A 16 153.66 -85.37 30.57
N ASP A 17 153.19 -86.50 30.04
CA ASP A 17 152.14 -86.54 29.02
C ASP A 17 150.80 -86.03 29.56
N GLN A 18 150.50 -86.30 30.84
CA GLN A 18 149.32 -85.75 31.50
C GLN A 18 149.40 -84.22 31.66
N ILE A 19 150.59 -83.66 31.93
CA ILE A 19 150.80 -82.22 32.05
C ILE A 19 150.64 -81.52 30.69
N ASP A 20 151.18 -82.08 29.61
CA ASP A 20 151.06 -81.48 28.29
C ASP A 20 149.65 -81.60 27.71
N GLN A 21 148.94 -82.70 27.98
CA GLN A 21 147.51 -82.80 27.66
C GLN A 21 146.68 -81.75 28.42
N LEU A 22 146.97 -81.52 29.72
CA LEU A 22 146.31 -80.49 30.51
C LEU A 22 146.63 -79.07 30.02
N ARG A 23 147.88 -78.79 29.62
CA ARG A 23 148.28 -77.50 29.03
C ARG A 23 147.60 -77.26 27.68
N SER A 24 147.53 -78.28 26.83
CA SER A 24 146.85 -78.20 25.53
C SER A 24 145.33 -78.00 25.72
N LYS A 25 144.73 -78.66 26.72
CA LYS A 25 143.34 -78.46 27.12
C LYS A 25 143.09 -77.09 27.72
N LEU A 26 144.04 -76.52 28.46
CA LEU A 26 143.95 -75.16 29.00
C LEU A 26 144.00 -74.12 27.86
N SER A 27 144.96 -74.26 26.95
CA SER A 27 145.09 -73.40 25.75
C SER A 27 143.84 -73.43 24.87
N LEU A 28 143.25 -74.62 24.67
CA LEU A 28 141.98 -74.74 23.94
C LEU A 28 140.84 -74.04 24.67
N LYS A 29 140.72 -74.22 25.99
CA LYS A 29 139.70 -73.51 26.80
C LYS A 29 139.88 -72.00 26.77
N ASP A 30 141.11 -71.50 26.77
CA ASP A 30 141.40 -70.07 26.69
C ASP A 30 141.08 -69.51 25.31
N ARG A 31 141.39 -70.25 24.23
CA ARG A 31 140.97 -69.90 22.86
C ARG A 31 139.46 -69.92 22.69
N ASP A 32 138.77 -70.93 23.22
CA ASP A 32 137.31 -70.99 23.20
C ASP A 32 136.71 -69.83 23.98
N ARG A 33 137.20 -69.55 25.19
CA ARG A 33 136.77 -68.40 25.99
C ARG A 33 136.94 -67.10 25.22
N GLN A 34 138.09 -66.92 24.56
CA GLN A 34 138.38 -65.74 23.76
C GLN A 34 137.46 -65.65 22.51
N ALA A 35 137.23 -66.76 21.82
CA ALA A 35 136.29 -66.84 20.69
C ALA A 35 134.84 -66.54 21.13
N TYR A 36 134.41 -67.02 22.29
CA TYR A 36 133.10 -66.71 22.87
C TYR A 36 132.96 -65.22 23.22
N TYR A 37 133.98 -64.63 23.85
CA TYR A 37 133.97 -63.19 24.15
C TYR A 37 133.95 -62.34 22.88
N GLU A 38 134.74 -62.71 21.86
CA GLU A 38 134.72 -62.03 20.57
C GLU A 38 133.39 -62.20 19.84
N ALA A 39 132.80 -63.39 19.86
CA ALA A 39 131.48 -63.64 19.27
C ALA A 39 130.38 -62.84 19.98
N SER A 40 130.40 -62.79 21.32
CA SER A 40 129.47 -61.98 22.12
C SER A 40 129.65 -60.49 21.85
N ARG A 41 130.89 -59.99 21.80
CA ARG A 41 131.17 -58.58 21.50
C ARG A 41 130.78 -58.21 20.07
N ARG A 42 131.01 -59.10 19.09
CA ARG A 42 130.51 -58.93 17.71
C ARG A 42 128.97 -58.94 17.67
N ALA A 43 128.30 -59.78 18.46
CA ALA A 43 126.85 -59.82 18.56
C ALA A 43 126.28 -58.54 19.19
N ILE A 44 126.90 -58.03 20.27
CA ILE A 44 126.55 -56.75 20.90
C ILE A 44 126.70 -55.61 19.90
N ALA A 45 127.85 -55.51 19.23
CA ALA A 45 128.08 -54.48 18.22
C ALA A 45 127.07 -54.56 17.05
N LYS A 46 126.72 -55.78 16.59
CA LYS A 46 125.66 -55.97 15.59
C LYS A 46 124.29 -55.52 16.09
N ASN A 47 123.95 -55.83 17.35
CA ASN A 47 122.69 -55.41 17.97
C ASN A 47 122.63 -53.89 18.15
N GLU A 48 123.72 -53.25 18.58
CA GLU A 48 123.82 -51.79 18.68
C GLU A 48 123.61 -51.13 17.31
N ASN A 49 124.28 -51.64 16.27
CA ASN A 49 124.09 -51.15 14.90
C ASN A 49 122.65 -51.36 14.40
N LEU A 50 122.01 -52.47 14.74
CA LEU A 50 120.60 -52.74 14.41
C LEU A 50 119.65 -51.75 15.10
N VAL A 51 119.88 -51.48 16.39
CA VAL A 51 119.08 -50.51 17.17
C VAL A 51 119.23 -49.10 16.57
N LEU A 52 120.44 -48.69 16.20
CA LEU A 52 120.68 -47.41 15.52
C LEU A 52 119.96 -47.35 14.16
N ALA A 53 120.02 -48.42 13.37
CA ALA A 53 119.30 -48.51 12.10
C ALA A 53 117.78 -48.44 12.28
N LEU A 54 117.23 -49.11 13.30
CA LEU A 54 115.81 -49.05 13.64
C LEU A 54 115.39 -47.67 14.14
N HIS A 55 116.22 -46.97 14.91
CA HIS A 55 115.96 -45.59 15.33
C HIS A 55 116.01 -44.62 14.15
N ALA A 56 116.97 -44.77 13.25
CA ALA A 56 117.05 -43.99 12.01
C ALA A 56 115.79 -44.22 11.15
N GLY A 57 115.38 -45.48 10.95
CA GLY A 57 114.17 -45.83 10.22
C GLY A 57 112.90 -45.29 10.89
N ASN A 58 112.77 -45.36 12.22
CA ASN A 58 111.64 -44.76 12.94
C ASN A 58 111.62 -43.24 12.81
N LYS A 59 112.78 -42.58 12.86
CA LYS A 59 112.88 -41.13 12.65
C LYS A 59 112.45 -40.76 11.24
N GLU A 60 112.89 -41.49 10.23
CA GLU A 60 112.50 -41.30 8.84
C GLU A 60 110.98 -41.50 8.64
N GLN A 61 110.41 -42.58 9.20
CA GLN A 61 108.97 -42.82 9.14
C GLN A 61 108.15 -41.73 9.85
N ARG A 62 108.62 -41.20 10.98
CA ARG A 62 107.98 -40.06 11.66
C ARG A 62 108.03 -38.79 10.83
N VAL A 63 109.16 -38.52 10.17
CA VAL A 63 109.30 -37.37 9.26
C VAL A 63 108.39 -37.53 8.04
N ALA A 64 108.35 -38.73 7.44
CA ALA A 64 107.47 -39.02 6.30
C ALA A 64 105.98 -38.89 6.67
N LEU A 65 105.59 -39.35 7.86
CA LEU A 65 104.23 -39.19 8.38
C LEU A 65 103.87 -37.70 8.56
N ALA A 66 104.75 -36.93 9.19
CA ALA A 66 104.56 -35.50 9.41
C ALA A 66 104.46 -34.73 8.07
N GLN A 67 105.31 -35.06 7.09
CA GLN A 67 105.23 -34.46 5.75
C GLN A 67 103.92 -34.80 5.04
N SER A 68 103.43 -36.03 5.16
CA SER A 68 102.14 -36.43 4.57
C SER A 68 100.96 -35.72 5.25
N GLN A 69 100.99 -35.56 6.57
CA GLN A 69 99.94 -34.85 7.32
C GLN A 69 99.94 -33.36 6.98
N ASN A 70 101.11 -32.72 6.93
CA ASN A 70 101.21 -31.30 6.56
C ASN A 70 100.73 -31.05 5.13
N ARG A 71 101.05 -31.94 4.19
CA ARG A 71 100.54 -31.84 2.80
C ARG A 71 99.01 -31.98 2.75
N ASP A 72 98.43 -32.91 3.49
CA ASP A 72 96.98 -33.06 3.58
C ASP A 72 96.32 -31.81 4.19
N GLU A 73 96.92 -31.22 5.25
CA GLU A 73 96.46 -29.98 5.87
C GLU A 73 96.53 -28.78 4.90
N GLU A 74 97.62 -28.65 4.14
CA GLU A 74 97.80 -27.60 3.13
C GLU A 74 96.76 -27.70 2.01
N VAL A 75 96.51 -28.90 1.49
CA VAL A 75 95.50 -29.15 0.45
C VAL A 75 94.09 -28.81 0.97
N ILE A 76 93.75 -29.24 2.18
CA ILE A 76 92.46 -28.91 2.81
C ILE A 76 92.33 -27.40 3.03
N HIS A 77 93.42 -26.72 3.40
CA HIS A 77 93.43 -25.27 3.59
C HIS A 77 93.16 -24.51 2.29
N GLN A 78 93.78 -24.92 1.18
CA GLN A 78 93.62 -24.31 -0.14
C GLN A 78 92.21 -24.54 -0.72
N VAL A 79 91.64 -25.73 -0.57
CA VAL A 79 90.33 -26.06 -1.15
C VAL A 79 89.18 -25.36 -0.42
N PHE A 80 89.27 -25.18 0.90
CA PHE A 80 88.21 -24.59 1.72
C PHE A 80 88.49 -23.15 2.16
N LEU A 81 89.15 -22.34 1.32
CA LEU A 81 89.48 -20.93 1.63
C LEU A 81 88.25 -20.11 2.05
N GLU A 82 87.15 -20.23 1.31
CA GLU A 82 85.91 -19.47 1.52
C GLU A 82 84.99 -20.06 2.61
N ARG A 83 85.05 -21.38 2.81
CA ARG A 83 84.14 -22.10 3.72
C ARG A 83 84.82 -22.36 5.07
N LYS A 84 84.87 -21.30 5.90
CA LYS A 84 85.56 -21.31 7.22
C LYS A 84 85.10 -22.45 8.14
N THR A 85 83.80 -22.75 8.19
CA THR A 85 83.24 -23.79 9.06
C THR A 85 83.57 -25.20 8.58
N THR A 86 83.52 -25.46 7.27
CA THR A 86 83.90 -26.77 6.72
C THR A 86 85.41 -26.97 6.77
N ARG A 87 86.20 -25.90 6.60
CA ARG A 87 87.65 -25.94 6.78
C ARG A 87 88.02 -26.42 8.17
N LEU A 88 87.51 -25.76 9.21
CA LEU A 88 87.81 -26.11 10.61
C LEU A 88 87.44 -27.55 10.97
N ALA A 89 86.35 -28.07 10.41
CA ALA A 89 85.92 -29.46 10.62
C ALA A 89 86.83 -30.51 9.94
N MET A 90 87.61 -30.11 8.93
CA MET A 90 88.43 -31.03 8.11
C MET A 90 89.94 -30.98 8.42
N LEU A 91 90.42 -29.98 9.18
CA LEU A 91 91.85 -29.79 9.48
C LEU A 91 92.56 -30.97 10.16
N ARG A 92 91.82 -31.91 10.78
CA ARG A 92 92.37 -33.09 11.46
C ARG A 92 92.16 -34.39 10.68
N ASN A 93 91.58 -34.32 9.49
CA ASN A 93 91.24 -35.46 8.66
C ASN A 93 92.25 -35.60 7.51
N THR A 94 92.54 -36.84 7.14
CA THR A 94 93.26 -37.16 5.89
C THR A 94 92.44 -36.67 4.69
N ALA A 95 93.11 -36.26 3.61
CA ALA A 95 92.45 -35.77 2.39
C ALA A 95 91.35 -36.72 1.87
N LYS A 96 91.56 -38.04 1.93
CA LYS A 96 90.56 -39.05 1.52
C LYS A 96 89.28 -38.99 2.36
N LYS A 97 89.39 -38.89 3.68
CA LYS A 97 88.23 -38.78 4.59
C LYS A 97 87.48 -37.46 4.38
N ALA A 98 88.20 -36.39 4.03
CA ALA A 98 87.58 -35.11 3.71
C ALA A 98 86.73 -35.19 2.43
N ILE A 99 87.18 -35.94 1.42
CA ILE A 99 86.40 -36.23 0.20
C ILE A 99 85.14 -37.01 0.56
N ASP A 100 85.26 -38.14 1.28
CA ASP A 100 84.11 -38.97 1.66
C ASP A 100 83.04 -38.18 2.44
N LEU A 101 83.47 -37.32 3.37
CA LEU A 101 82.56 -36.48 4.15
C LEU A 101 81.89 -35.38 3.31
N MET A 102 82.59 -34.83 2.31
CA MET A 102 82.01 -33.86 1.39
C MET A 102 81.03 -34.51 0.43
N ASP A 103 81.34 -35.72 -0.05
CA ASP A 103 80.44 -36.52 -0.87
C ASP A 103 79.17 -36.89 -0.10
N GLN A 104 79.31 -37.32 1.16
CA GLN A 104 78.17 -37.57 2.03
C GLN A 104 77.30 -36.32 2.20
N LYS A 105 77.90 -35.16 2.47
CA LYS A 105 77.17 -33.87 2.56
C LYS A 105 76.48 -33.52 1.25
N GLY A 106 77.14 -33.73 0.10
CA GLY A 106 76.55 -33.55 -1.22
C GLY A 106 75.31 -34.44 -1.41
N CYS A 107 75.40 -35.71 -1.02
CA CYS A 107 74.26 -36.62 -1.05
C CYS A 107 73.13 -36.21 -0.09
N GLU A 108 73.45 -35.71 1.11
CA GLU A 108 72.47 -35.20 2.07
C GLU A 108 71.74 -33.97 1.53
N GLU A 109 72.46 -33.00 0.97
CA GLU A 109 71.85 -31.83 0.34
C GLU A 109 71.04 -32.19 -0.91
N ALA A 110 71.49 -33.16 -1.72
CA ALA A 110 70.72 -33.66 -2.86
C ALA A 110 69.41 -34.34 -2.41
N LYS A 111 69.45 -35.14 -1.33
CA LYS A 111 68.24 -35.73 -0.73
C LYS A 111 67.29 -34.66 -0.20
N ARG A 112 67.81 -33.63 0.48
CA ARG A 112 67.02 -32.48 0.93
C ARG A 112 66.38 -31.74 -0.24
N TYR A 113 67.15 -31.45 -1.29
CA TYR A 113 66.65 -30.81 -2.50
C TYR A 113 65.53 -31.62 -3.15
N ASN A 114 65.73 -32.93 -3.36
CA ASN A 114 64.71 -33.80 -3.93
C ASN A 114 63.43 -33.85 -3.07
N SER A 115 63.58 -33.85 -1.74
CA SER A 115 62.42 -33.80 -0.83
C SER A 115 61.63 -32.49 -0.95
N LEU A 116 62.33 -31.35 -1.05
CA LEU A 116 61.71 -30.03 -1.24
C LEU A 116 61.08 -29.91 -2.62
N GLN A 117 61.72 -30.45 -3.66
CA GLN A 117 61.18 -30.48 -5.01
C GLN A 117 59.89 -31.31 -5.08
N HIS A 118 59.85 -32.46 -4.41
CA HIS A 118 58.63 -33.26 -4.31
C HIS A 118 57.52 -32.50 -3.56
N GLN A 119 57.83 -31.89 -2.41
CA GLN A 119 56.86 -31.06 -1.68
C GLN A 119 56.32 -29.91 -2.52
N ARG A 120 57.20 -29.20 -3.24
CA ARG A 120 56.80 -28.14 -4.18
C ARG A 120 55.86 -28.69 -5.26
N SER A 121 56.20 -29.82 -5.87
CA SER A 121 55.37 -30.46 -6.90
C SER A 121 54.00 -30.84 -6.37
N MET A 122 53.92 -31.37 -5.15
CA MET A 122 52.64 -31.68 -4.48
C MET A 122 51.81 -30.43 -4.21
N CYS A 123 52.43 -29.35 -3.74
CA CYS A 123 51.75 -28.06 -3.56
C CYS A 123 51.24 -27.50 -4.90
N GLU A 124 52.02 -27.58 -5.97
CA GLU A 124 51.63 -27.13 -7.32
C GLU A 124 50.49 -27.98 -7.91
N GLN A 125 50.45 -29.29 -7.64
CA GLN A 125 49.32 -30.15 -8.01
C GLN A 125 48.06 -29.73 -7.24
N ARG A 126 48.16 -29.60 -5.92
CA ARG A 126 47.03 -29.19 -5.07
C ARG A 126 46.49 -27.80 -5.44
N LEU A 127 47.38 -26.88 -5.81
CA LEU A 127 46.99 -25.55 -6.26
C LEU A 127 46.22 -25.61 -7.58
N ARG A 128 46.66 -26.45 -8.53
CA ARG A 128 45.92 -26.69 -9.78
C ARG A 128 44.55 -27.32 -9.52
N ASP A 129 44.46 -28.29 -8.62
CA ASP A 129 43.18 -28.92 -8.25
C ASP A 129 42.21 -27.93 -7.60
N LEU A 130 42.71 -27.02 -6.76
CA LEU A 130 41.90 -25.96 -6.17
C LEU A 130 41.47 -24.91 -7.20
N GLN A 131 42.33 -24.58 -8.16
CA GLN A 131 41.98 -23.68 -9.27
C GLN A 131 40.89 -24.27 -10.16
N THR A 132 41.01 -25.54 -10.56
CA THR A 132 39.98 -26.19 -11.39
C THR A 132 38.65 -26.30 -10.65
N LEU A 133 38.67 -26.54 -9.33
CA LEU A 133 37.47 -26.54 -8.50
C LEU A 133 36.83 -25.15 -8.46
N LEU A 134 37.63 -24.10 -8.26
CA LEU A 134 37.16 -22.71 -8.27
C LEU A 134 36.54 -22.34 -9.62
N ASP A 135 37.22 -22.62 -10.73
CA ASP A 135 36.71 -22.38 -12.09
C ASP A 135 35.37 -23.13 -12.33
N SER A 136 35.25 -24.36 -11.83
CA SER A 136 34.00 -25.14 -11.93
C SER A 136 32.86 -24.53 -11.10
N MET A 137 33.17 -23.98 -9.92
CA MET A 137 32.20 -23.29 -9.07
C MET A 137 31.78 -21.95 -9.67
N GLU A 138 32.69 -21.19 -10.26
CA GLU A 138 32.38 -19.95 -10.96
C GLU A 138 31.50 -20.21 -12.19
N LEU A 139 31.79 -21.27 -12.95
CA LEU A 139 30.95 -21.67 -14.08
C LEU A 139 29.55 -22.12 -13.63
N ALA A 140 29.45 -22.79 -12.48
CA ALA A 140 28.17 -23.20 -11.88
C ALA A 140 27.40 -22.03 -11.23
N GLY A 141 28.10 -21.02 -10.72
CA GLY A 141 27.52 -19.81 -10.12
C GLY A 141 27.12 -18.76 -11.15
N SER A 142 27.67 -18.82 -12.36
CA SER A 142 27.21 -18.03 -13.50
C SER A 142 25.80 -18.47 -13.87
N LYS A 143 24.85 -17.53 -13.83
CA LYS A 143 23.45 -17.77 -14.22
C LYS A 143 23.43 -18.41 -15.61
N GLY A 144 22.99 -19.66 -15.67
CA GLY A 144 22.87 -20.37 -16.94
C GLY A 144 21.76 -19.75 -17.80
N PRO A 145 21.71 -20.05 -19.11
CA PRO A 145 20.61 -19.62 -19.97
C PRO A 145 19.24 -20.04 -19.43
N LYS A 146 19.16 -21.21 -18.77
CA LYS A 146 17.95 -21.69 -18.10
C LYS A 146 17.51 -20.81 -16.93
N ASP A 147 18.44 -20.28 -16.15
CA ASP A 147 18.12 -19.41 -15.01
C ASP A 147 17.59 -18.07 -15.50
N ILE A 148 18.14 -17.56 -16.61
CA ILE A 148 17.66 -16.33 -17.26
C ILE A 148 16.24 -16.54 -17.80
N GLU A 149 15.96 -17.68 -18.44
CA GLU A 149 14.61 -18.05 -18.89
C GLU A 149 13.64 -18.16 -17.72
N GLN A 150 14.02 -18.83 -16.63
CA GLN A 150 13.21 -18.90 -15.41
C GLN A 150 12.93 -17.51 -14.82
N GLU A 151 13.94 -16.64 -14.76
CA GLU A 151 13.80 -15.27 -14.26
C GLU A 151 12.92 -14.40 -15.19
N GLN A 152 12.88 -14.69 -16.48
CA GLN A 152 11.91 -14.08 -17.40
C GLN A 152 10.49 -14.60 -17.16
N VAL A 153 10.31 -15.91 -16.96
CA VAL A 153 9.00 -16.49 -16.65
C VAL A 153 8.47 -15.94 -15.32
N ILE A 154 9.31 -15.85 -14.29
CA ILE A 154 8.94 -15.25 -12.99
C ILE A 154 8.46 -13.81 -13.21
N ARG A 155 9.23 -12.97 -13.93
CA ARG A 155 8.82 -11.60 -14.25
C ARG A 155 7.50 -11.53 -15.02
N GLN A 156 7.24 -12.45 -15.94
CA GLN A 156 5.97 -12.50 -16.67
C GLN A 156 4.80 -12.89 -15.75
N LEU A 157 5.01 -13.84 -14.84
CA LEU A 157 4.02 -14.26 -13.86
C LEU A 157 3.71 -13.13 -12.86
N GLU A 158 4.72 -12.42 -12.37
CA GLU A 158 4.56 -11.23 -11.51
C GLU A 158 3.73 -10.15 -12.22
N ASN A 159 4.08 -9.80 -13.45
CA ASN A 159 3.33 -8.85 -14.25
C ASN A 159 1.87 -9.28 -14.47
N ARG A 160 1.62 -10.59 -14.61
CA ARG A 160 0.26 -11.12 -14.76
C ARG A 160 -0.52 -11.03 -13.45
N ILE A 161 0.12 -11.29 -12.32
CA ILE A 161 -0.47 -11.14 -10.99
C ILE A 161 -0.85 -9.67 -10.73
N ASP A 162 0.04 -8.73 -11.03
CA ASP A 162 -0.23 -7.30 -10.86
C ASP A 162 -1.38 -6.83 -11.74
N LYS A 163 -1.41 -7.25 -13.01
CA LYS A 163 -2.55 -6.98 -13.91
C LYS A 163 -3.88 -7.52 -13.36
N MET A 164 -3.87 -8.73 -12.80
CA MET A 164 -5.06 -9.32 -12.18
C MET A 164 -5.47 -8.55 -10.91
N ARG A 165 -4.51 -8.12 -10.10
CA ARG A 165 -4.76 -7.30 -8.90
C ARG A 165 -5.42 -5.97 -9.26
N ILE A 166 -4.92 -5.29 -10.31
CA ILE A 166 -5.55 -4.06 -10.83
C ILE A 166 -7.00 -4.36 -11.24
N ARG A 167 -7.25 -5.42 -12.02
CA ARG A 167 -8.61 -5.81 -12.46
C ARG A 167 -9.55 -6.11 -11.29
N ILE A 168 -9.06 -6.77 -10.24
CA ILE A 168 -9.86 -7.05 -9.04
C ILE A 168 -10.21 -5.74 -8.32
N ASN A 169 -9.25 -4.83 -8.18
CA ASN A 169 -9.49 -3.55 -7.53
C ASN A 169 -10.47 -2.68 -8.35
N THR A 170 -10.35 -2.65 -9.67
CA THR A 170 -11.32 -1.95 -10.52
C THR A 170 -12.71 -2.56 -10.41
N ALA A 171 -12.82 -3.90 -10.39
CA ALA A 171 -14.10 -4.58 -10.20
C ALA A 171 -14.72 -4.30 -8.82
N LYS A 172 -13.89 -4.24 -7.75
CA LYS A 172 -14.33 -3.85 -6.41
C LYS A 172 -14.85 -2.41 -6.38
N ASN A 173 -14.14 -1.48 -7.00
CA ASN A 173 -14.57 -0.08 -7.07
C ASN A 173 -15.89 0.05 -7.84
N ILE A 174 -16.02 -0.61 -8.99
CA ILE A 174 -17.26 -0.65 -9.78
C ILE A 174 -18.41 -1.23 -8.94
N ARG A 175 -18.17 -2.35 -8.26
CA ARG A 175 -19.18 -2.96 -7.38
C ARG A 175 -19.61 -1.99 -6.29
N HIS A 176 -18.67 -1.34 -5.62
CA HIS A 176 -18.96 -0.37 -4.57
C HIS A 176 -19.81 0.79 -5.10
N THR A 177 -19.47 1.36 -6.26
CA THR A 177 -20.29 2.42 -6.86
C THR A 177 -21.71 1.95 -7.20
N TYR A 178 -21.87 0.71 -7.67
CA TYR A 178 -23.21 0.15 -7.93
C TYR A 178 -23.98 -0.13 -6.63
N GLU A 179 -23.30 -0.57 -5.57
CA GLU A 179 -23.90 -0.75 -4.24
C GLU A 179 -24.39 0.60 -3.68
N GLU A 180 -23.62 1.67 -3.82
CA GLU A 180 -24.02 3.03 -3.44
C GLU A 180 -25.21 3.52 -4.26
N ILE A 181 -25.18 3.40 -5.59
CA ILE A 181 -26.31 3.77 -6.46
C ILE A 181 -27.57 3.00 -6.05
N LEU A 182 -27.44 1.69 -5.82
CA LEU A 182 -28.56 0.85 -5.41
C LEU A 182 -29.09 1.24 -4.03
N HIS A 183 -28.23 1.65 -3.10
CA HIS A 183 -28.64 2.18 -1.81
C HIS A 183 -29.46 3.46 -1.96
N TYR A 184 -28.97 4.45 -2.71
CA TYR A 184 -29.70 5.69 -2.98
C TYR A 184 -31.04 5.44 -3.68
N LEU A 185 -31.09 4.55 -4.68
CA LEU A 185 -32.34 4.20 -5.36
C LEU A 185 -33.34 3.53 -4.42
N LYS A 186 -32.87 2.70 -3.48
CA LYS A 186 -33.75 2.10 -2.46
C LYS A 186 -34.29 3.15 -1.51
N GLU A 187 -33.47 4.10 -1.07
CA GLU A 187 -33.92 5.21 -0.22
C GLU A 187 -34.96 6.08 -0.94
N GLU A 188 -34.71 6.44 -2.19
CA GLU A 188 -35.65 7.23 -2.99
C GLU A 188 -36.96 6.47 -3.23
N SER A 189 -36.87 5.16 -3.47
CA SER A 189 -38.05 4.28 -3.61
C SER A 189 -38.94 4.26 -2.38
N LEU A 190 -38.41 4.52 -1.17
CA LEU A 190 -39.21 4.59 0.05
C LEU A 190 -40.00 5.90 0.16
N VAL A 191 -39.55 6.96 -0.50
CA VAL A 191 -40.18 8.29 -0.45
C VAL A 191 -41.30 8.44 -1.49
N PHE A 192 -41.23 7.71 -2.61
CA PHE A 192 -42.26 7.82 -3.66
C PHE A 192 -43.69 7.48 -3.21
N PRO A 193 -43.94 6.44 -2.38
CA PRO A 193 -45.28 6.14 -1.87
C PRO A 193 -45.89 7.31 -1.09
N GLU A 194 -45.13 7.93 -0.18
CA GLU A 194 -45.61 9.09 0.60
C GLU A 194 -45.96 10.27 -0.32
N LYS A 195 -45.12 10.56 -1.32
CA LYS A 195 -45.39 11.60 -2.31
C LYS A 195 -46.64 11.29 -3.15
N LEU A 196 -46.82 10.03 -3.54
CA LEU A 196 -47.97 9.57 -4.29
C LEU A 196 -49.25 9.69 -3.45
N ASP A 197 -49.22 9.24 -2.20
CA ASP A 197 -50.34 9.35 -1.27
C ASP A 197 -50.74 10.82 -1.03
N ALA A 198 -49.76 11.71 -0.89
CA ALA A 198 -50.01 13.15 -0.77
C ALA A 198 -50.68 13.74 -2.03
N MET A 199 -50.21 13.35 -3.22
CA MET A 199 -50.83 13.75 -4.49
C MET A 199 -52.24 13.20 -4.64
N GLU A 200 -52.47 11.93 -4.30
CA GLU A 200 -53.80 11.31 -4.33
C GLU A 200 -54.77 12.01 -3.37
N LEU A 201 -54.31 12.36 -2.17
CA LEU A 201 -55.13 13.08 -1.19
C LEU A 201 -55.49 14.47 -1.72
N ALA A 202 -54.55 15.19 -2.32
CA ALA A 202 -54.79 16.49 -2.94
C ALA A 202 -55.82 16.40 -4.08
N ILE A 203 -55.72 15.39 -4.97
CA ILE A 203 -56.69 15.15 -6.04
C ILE A 203 -58.08 14.84 -5.46
N ARG A 204 -58.16 14.03 -4.40
CA ARG A 204 -59.44 13.72 -3.73
C ARG A 204 -60.06 14.98 -3.12
N ALA A 205 -59.25 15.87 -2.52
CA ALA A 205 -59.72 17.14 -1.99
C ALA A 205 -60.25 18.07 -3.09
N GLN A 206 -59.49 18.24 -4.18
CA GLN A 206 -59.91 19.04 -5.33
C GLN A 206 -61.18 18.50 -5.99
N ASN A 207 -61.33 17.17 -6.11
CA ASN A 207 -62.55 16.58 -6.64
C ASN A 207 -63.77 16.84 -5.76
N LYS A 208 -63.60 16.89 -4.43
CA LYS A 208 -64.68 17.29 -3.50
C LYS A 208 -65.04 18.75 -3.70
N GLU A 209 -64.04 19.64 -3.72
CA GLU A 209 -64.26 21.07 -3.96
C GLU A 209 -64.95 21.34 -5.31
N LEU A 210 -64.55 20.64 -6.37
CA LEU A 210 -65.22 20.71 -7.66
C LEU A 210 -66.67 20.20 -7.63
N ALA A 211 -66.95 19.16 -6.85
CA ALA A 211 -68.31 18.66 -6.67
C ALA A 211 -69.19 19.68 -5.93
N GLU A 212 -68.67 20.31 -4.89
CA GLU A 212 -69.33 21.38 -4.15
C GLU A 212 -69.59 22.60 -5.04
N LEU A 213 -68.59 23.05 -5.82
CA LEU A 213 -68.75 24.15 -6.78
C LEU A 213 -69.80 23.85 -7.85
N ARG A 214 -69.87 22.60 -8.33
CA ARG A 214 -70.91 22.18 -9.27
C ARG A 214 -72.31 22.22 -8.65
N ALA A 215 -72.45 21.82 -7.39
CA ALA A 215 -73.72 21.93 -6.68
C ALA A 215 -74.14 23.40 -6.54
N ILE A 216 -73.22 24.28 -6.10
CA ILE A 216 -73.46 25.73 -6.02
C ILE A 216 -73.84 26.31 -7.39
N GLN A 217 -73.17 25.89 -8.46
CA GLN A 217 -73.49 26.33 -9.82
C GLN A 217 -74.90 25.89 -10.24
N GLN A 218 -75.31 24.66 -9.92
CA GLN A 218 -76.65 24.17 -10.20
C GLN A 218 -77.70 24.96 -9.43
N ASP A 219 -77.48 25.21 -8.14
CA ASP A 219 -78.38 26.01 -7.30
C ASP A 219 -78.49 27.46 -7.80
N ALA A 220 -77.36 28.07 -8.17
CA ALA A 220 -77.34 29.41 -8.76
C ALA A 220 -78.09 29.47 -10.11
N GLN A 221 -77.96 28.44 -10.94
CA GLN A 221 -78.69 28.33 -12.20
C GLN A 221 -80.19 28.19 -11.97
N LEU A 222 -80.61 27.33 -11.04
CA LEU A 222 -82.02 27.16 -10.67
C LEU A 222 -82.60 28.47 -10.12
N SER A 223 -81.88 29.15 -9.22
CA SER A 223 -82.29 30.45 -8.67
C SER A 223 -82.46 31.50 -9.77
N LYS A 224 -81.53 31.57 -10.72
CA LYS A 224 -81.63 32.46 -11.89
C LYS A 224 -82.85 32.13 -12.76
N ASP A 225 -83.12 30.85 -13.00
CA ASP A 225 -84.24 30.42 -13.85
C ASP A 225 -85.59 30.67 -13.16
N VAL A 226 -85.67 30.51 -11.84
CA VAL A 226 -86.83 30.94 -11.03
C VAL A 226 -87.04 32.45 -11.11
N ALA A 227 -85.99 33.25 -10.87
CA ALA A 227 -86.07 34.71 -10.94
C ALA A 227 -86.51 35.20 -12.34
N LYS A 228 -86.03 34.56 -13.41
CA LYS A 228 -86.48 34.84 -14.78
C LYS A 228 -87.96 34.49 -14.99
N SER A 229 -88.40 33.34 -14.51
CA SER A 229 -89.81 32.93 -14.61
C SER A 229 -90.72 33.89 -13.86
N ASP A 230 -90.33 34.31 -12.65
CA ASP A 230 -91.11 35.24 -11.85
C ASP A 230 -91.12 36.64 -12.46
N LEU A 231 -90.00 37.12 -13.00
CA LEU A 231 -89.96 38.36 -13.79
C LEU A 231 -90.95 38.29 -14.97
N GLN A 232 -90.93 37.20 -15.74
CA GLN A 232 -91.84 37.03 -16.87
C GLN A 232 -93.31 37.03 -16.45
N LYS A 233 -93.66 36.38 -15.33
CA LYS A 233 -95.03 36.42 -14.77
C LYS A 233 -95.43 37.84 -14.35
N GLN A 234 -94.52 38.57 -13.68
CA GLN A 234 -94.78 39.95 -13.26
C GLN A 234 -94.94 40.88 -14.47
N GLU A 235 -94.13 40.72 -15.52
CA GLU A 235 -94.27 41.47 -16.76
C GLU A 235 -95.60 41.18 -17.47
N GLN A 236 -96.03 39.92 -17.53
CA GLN A 236 -97.33 39.53 -18.08
C GLN A 236 -98.49 40.13 -17.26
N ALA A 237 -98.44 40.00 -15.93
CA ALA A 237 -99.45 40.57 -15.04
C ALA A 237 -99.54 42.10 -15.19
N HIS A 238 -98.38 42.77 -15.31
CA HIS A 238 -98.32 44.21 -15.56
C HIS A 238 -98.90 44.58 -16.94
N PHE A 239 -98.59 43.82 -17.98
CA PHE A 239 -99.14 44.04 -19.32
C PHE A 239 -100.66 43.85 -19.37
N GLU A 240 -101.18 42.80 -18.73
CA GLU A 240 -102.62 42.55 -18.60
C GLU A 240 -103.32 43.65 -17.79
N ALA A 241 -102.75 44.04 -16.64
CA ALA A 241 -103.27 45.15 -15.85
C ALA A 241 -103.31 46.46 -16.65
N LYS A 242 -102.26 46.75 -17.43
CA LYS A 242 -102.22 47.89 -18.34
C LYS A 242 -103.31 47.79 -19.41
N ARG A 243 -103.49 46.63 -20.03
CA ARG A 243 -104.53 46.38 -21.05
C ARG A 243 -105.94 46.57 -20.48
N MET A 244 -106.23 46.02 -19.29
CA MET A 244 -107.51 46.20 -18.61
C MET A 244 -107.76 47.66 -18.23
N ARG A 245 -106.72 48.37 -17.78
CA ARG A 245 -106.79 49.81 -17.48
C ARG A 245 -107.05 50.64 -18.74
N GLU A 246 -106.42 50.32 -19.87
CA GLU A 246 -106.67 50.98 -21.16
C GLU A 246 -108.09 50.70 -21.67
N GLN A 247 -108.58 49.46 -21.55
CA GLN A 247 -109.96 49.10 -21.91
C GLN A 247 -110.98 49.89 -21.08
N THR A 248 -110.86 49.87 -19.76
CA THR A 248 -111.75 50.62 -18.86
C THR A 248 -111.67 52.14 -19.08
N LEU A 249 -110.47 52.67 -19.35
CA LEU A 249 -110.28 54.08 -19.71
C LEU A 249 -110.96 54.42 -21.04
N ASN A 250 -110.88 53.54 -22.04
CA ASN A 250 -111.54 53.71 -23.34
C ASN A 250 -113.07 53.62 -23.22
N GLU A 251 -113.59 52.69 -22.41
CA GLU A 251 -115.02 52.59 -22.09
C GLU A 251 -115.54 53.86 -21.42
N LYS A 252 -114.83 54.36 -20.40
CA LYS A 252 -115.16 55.63 -19.73
C LYS A 252 -115.08 56.81 -20.70
N LYS A 253 -114.06 56.88 -21.56
CA LYS A 253 -113.96 57.91 -22.62
C LYS A 253 -115.18 57.87 -23.54
N LYS A 254 -115.58 56.70 -24.03
CA LYS A 254 -116.80 56.54 -24.85
C LYS A 254 -118.07 56.96 -24.12
N GLN A 255 -118.19 56.67 -22.82
CA GLN A 255 -119.33 57.13 -22.01
C GLN A 255 -119.36 58.66 -21.90
N VAL A 256 -118.20 59.28 -21.65
CA VAL A 256 -118.05 60.73 -21.59
C VAL A 256 -118.35 61.37 -22.96
N GLU A 257 -117.86 60.81 -24.07
CA GLU A 257 -118.19 61.28 -25.42
C GLU A 257 -119.68 61.17 -25.71
N LYS A 258 -120.33 60.05 -25.37
CA LYS A 258 -121.79 59.93 -25.48
C LYS A 258 -122.51 60.98 -24.64
N GLN A 259 -122.10 61.19 -23.39
CA GLN A 259 -122.68 62.25 -22.54
C GLN A 259 -122.45 63.64 -23.15
N LYS A 260 -121.28 63.90 -23.75
CA LYS A 260 -120.97 65.13 -24.45
C LYS A 260 -121.85 65.30 -25.69
N GLU A 261 -122.07 64.26 -26.48
CA GLU A 261 -123.00 64.30 -27.62
C GLU A 261 -124.45 64.52 -27.17
N PHE A 262 -124.89 63.91 -26.07
CA PHE A 262 -126.20 64.16 -25.48
C PHE A 262 -126.30 65.58 -24.94
N ALA A 263 -125.27 66.08 -24.27
CA ALA A 263 -125.18 67.46 -23.78
C ALA A 263 -125.15 68.44 -24.94
N GLU A 264 -124.42 68.18 -26.03
CA GLU A 264 -124.37 69.01 -27.24
C GLU A 264 -125.69 68.95 -28.01
N LYS A 265 -126.40 67.81 -28.02
CA LYS A 265 -127.77 67.72 -28.55
C LYS A 265 -128.78 68.44 -27.66
N ALA A 266 -128.63 68.35 -26.34
CA ALA A 266 -129.43 69.09 -25.37
C ALA A 266 -129.15 70.58 -25.46
N GLU A 267 -127.90 70.99 -25.68
CA GLU A 267 -127.46 72.36 -25.91
C GLU A 267 -127.92 72.86 -27.27
N LYS A 268 -127.88 72.07 -28.34
CA LYS A 268 -128.50 72.41 -29.64
C LYS A 268 -130.03 72.49 -29.55
N ARG A 269 -130.67 71.72 -28.65
CA ARG A 269 -132.10 71.87 -28.31
C ARG A 269 -132.34 73.12 -27.47
N ALA A 270 -131.47 73.43 -26.52
CA ALA A 270 -131.53 74.63 -25.70
C ALA A 270 -131.29 75.88 -26.56
N GLN A 271 -130.29 75.89 -27.44
CA GLN A 271 -130.01 76.94 -28.43
C GLN A 271 -131.16 77.11 -29.46
N ARG A 272 -131.96 76.06 -29.72
CA ARG A 272 -133.22 76.17 -30.48
C ARG A 272 -134.42 76.63 -29.62
N ALA A 273 -134.34 76.49 -28.30
CA ALA A 273 -135.36 76.91 -27.34
C ALA A 273 -135.07 78.27 -26.69
N THR A 274 -133.85 78.83 -26.82
CA THR A 274 -133.45 80.14 -26.27
C THR A 274 -133.67 81.28 -27.27
N PHE A 275 -134.62 81.14 -28.20
CA PHE A 275 -135.18 82.26 -28.95
C PHE A 275 -136.52 82.77 -28.37
N HIS A 276 -136.96 82.27 -27.21
CA HIS A 276 -138.08 82.88 -26.47
C HIS A 276 -137.98 82.71 -24.95
N ALA A 277 -138.10 83.84 -24.25
CA ALA A 277 -138.35 84.07 -22.82
C ALA A 277 -137.23 83.60 -21.87
N ASP A 278 -136.44 84.47 -21.24
CA ASP A 278 -136.72 85.62 -20.36
C ASP A 278 -137.38 85.28 -19.02
N ASP A 279 -136.64 85.72 -18.00
CA ASP A 279 -136.89 85.93 -16.58
C ASP A 279 -137.46 84.82 -15.68
N HIS A 280 -136.64 84.35 -14.74
CA HIS A 280 -136.82 84.71 -13.32
C HIS A 280 -135.67 84.21 -12.44
N ALA A 281 -135.10 85.17 -11.72
CA ALA A 281 -134.19 84.99 -10.59
C ALA A 281 -134.95 84.55 -9.33
N HIS A 282 -134.36 83.63 -8.55
CA HIS A 282 -134.60 83.58 -7.11
C HIS A 282 -133.32 83.20 -6.35
N ASP A 283 -133.04 84.04 -5.38
CA ASP A 283 -131.95 83.99 -4.41
C ASP A 283 -132.27 83.10 -3.20
N HIS A 284 -131.22 82.83 -2.43
CA HIS A 284 -131.12 82.25 -1.07
C HIS A 284 -130.97 80.73 -0.90
N PRO A 285 -130.30 80.26 0.18
CA PRO A 285 -129.19 80.84 0.93
C PRO A 285 -128.05 79.84 1.23
N VAL A 286 -126.93 80.40 1.66
CA VAL A 286 -125.74 79.74 2.21
C VAL A 286 -126.11 78.78 3.35
N SER A 287 -125.90 77.47 3.14
CA SER A 287 -125.92 76.46 4.21
C SER A 287 -124.56 76.42 4.91
N ARG A 288 -124.49 77.11 6.04
CA ARG A 288 -123.33 77.28 6.93
C ARG A 288 -123.09 76.05 7.83
N LEU A 289 -123.27 74.84 7.31
CA LEU A 289 -123.23 73.56 8.05
C LEU A 289 -122.10 72.60 7.61
N SER A 290 -121.29 72.95 6.60
CA SER A 290 -120.20 72.08 6.11
C SER A 290 -118.87 72.20 6.87
N ILE A 291 -118.68 73.27 7.66
CA ILE A 291 -117.42 73.49 8.40
C ILE A 291 -117.31 72.56 9.62
N SER A 292 -118.43 72.16 10.25
CA SER A 292 -118.41 71.27 11.42
C SER A 292 -118.01 69.83 11.06
N LYS A 293 -118.54 69.28 9.96
CA LYS A 293 -118.20 67.91 9.51
C LYS A 293 -116.77 67.80 8.99
N SER A 294 -116.22 68.88 8.41
CA SER A 294 -114.82 68.91 7.99
C SER A 294 -113.87 68.98 9.19
N ALA A 295 -114.24 69.65 10.28
CA ALA A 295 -113.40 69.73 11.48
C ALA A 295 -113.34 68.39 12.24
N GLU A 296 -114.46 67.67 12.33
CA GLU A 296 -114.51 66.33 12.91
C GLU A 296 -113.73 65.31 12.06
N GLN A 297 -113.81 65.38 10.73
CA GLN A 297 -112.99 64.53 9.86
C GLN A 297 -111.49 64.81 10.03
N ILE A 298 -111.09 66.09 10.11
CA ILE A 298 -109.69 66.46 10.36
C ILE A 298 -109.21 65.95 11.71
N GLN A 299 -110.01 66.03 12.78
CA GLN A 299 -109.67 65.44 14.08
C GLN A 299 -109.56 63.91 14.03
N THR A 300 -110.47 63.21 13.35
CA THR A 300 -110.36 61.75 13.20
C THR A 300 -109.12 61.33 12.40
N TYR A 301 -108.73 62.12 11.39
CA TYR A 301 -107.49 61.88 10.66
C TYR A 301 -106.25 62.21 11.49
N GLU A 302 -106.28 63.25 12.33
CA GLU A 302 -105.18 63.59 13.25
C GLU A 302 -105.00 62.55 14.36
N GLU A 303 -106.07 62.01 14.92
CA GLU A 303 -106.02 60.93 15.91
C GLU A 303 -105.55 59.61 15.29
N ALA A 304 -106.02 59.27 14.09
CA ALA A 304 -105.51 58.12 13.33
C ALA A 304 -104.01 58.29 13.00
N PHE A 305 -103.56 59.49 12.63
CA PHE A 305 -102.14 59.76 12.42
C PHE A 305 -101.33 59.65 13.72
N ARG A 306 -101.89 60.05 14.87
CA ARG A 306 -101.24 59.93 16.17
C ARG A 306 -101.09 58.47 16.59
N LEU A 307 -102.13 57.66 16.39
CA LEU A 307 -102.13 56.21 16.61
C LEU A 307 -101.14 55.49 15.69
N ILE A 308 -101.06 55.86 14.41
CA ILE A 308 -100.06 55.31 13.48
C ILE A 308 -98.66 55.75 13.90
N LYS A 309 -98.47 56.99 14.34
CA LYS A 309 -97.17 57.52 14.80
C LYS A 309 -96.68 56.82 16.07
N GLU A 310 -97.59 56.47 16.98
CA GLU A 310 -97.29 55.76 18.22
C GLU A 310 -97.06 54.25 17.99
N ALA A 311 -97.80 53.64 17.04
CA ALA A 311 -97.66 52.23 16.67
C ALA A 311 -96.46 51.93 15.77
N THR A 312 -95.97 52.92 15.00
CA THR A 312 -94.84 52.71 14.08
C THR A 312 -93.47 52.90 14.74
N VAL A 313 -93.36 53.48 15.94
CA VAL A 313 -92.08 53.66 16.69
C VAL A 313 -90.93 54.05 15.74
N VAL A 314 -91.17 55.02 14.85
CA VAL A 314 -90.12 55.66 14.06
C VAL A 314 -89.99 57.07 14.62
N PHE A 315 -88.94 57.27 15.42
CA PHE A 315 -88.77 58.52 16.17
C PHE A 315 -88.15 59.65 15.34
N ASP A 316 -87.57 59.37 14.17
CA ASP A 316 -87.07 60.40 13.26
C ASP A 316 -86.86 59.87 11.83
N ILE A 317 -86.97 60.73 10.81
CA ILE A 317 -86.76 60.39 9.39
C ILE A 317 -85.32 59.89 9.15
N ASN A 318 -84.37 60.29 10.00
CA ASN A 318 -82.99 59.81 9.99
C ASN A 318 -82.85 58.32 10.37
N ASP A 319 -83.76 57.74 11.16
CA ASP A 319 -83.71 56.32 11.53
C ASP A 319 -84.07 55.40 10.35
N ILE A 320 -84.95 55.87 9.45
CA ILE A 320 -85.29 55.16 8.21
C ILE A 320 -84.08 55.11 7.27
N VAL A 321 -83.33 56.22 7.17
CA VAL A 321 -82.11 56.31 6.37
C VAL A 321 -81.01 55.40 6.94
N TRP A 322 -80.92 55.30 8.28
CA TRP A 322 -79.96 54.41 8.95
C TRP A 322 -80.28 52.92 8.77
N GLN A 323 -81.56 52.52 8.78
CA GLN A 323 -81.95 51.14 8.49
C GLN A 323 -81.73 50.75 7.03
N PHE A 324 -81.96 51.68 6.08
CA PHE A 324 -81.67 51.45 4.67
C PHE A 324 -80.16 51.26 4.41
N GLN A 325 -79.30 52.07 5.04
CA GLN A 325 -77.84 51.90 4.95
C GLN A 325 -77.33 50.57 5.52
N ARG A 326 -78.08 49.95 6.43
CA ARG A 326 -77.74 48.64 7.02
C ARG A 326 -78.17 47.45 6.16
N GLN A 327 -79.17 47.60 5.28
CA GLN A 327 -79.64 46.53 4.40
C GLN A 327 -78.78 46.36 3.13
N ASP A 328 -77.99 47.38 2.76
CA ASP A 328 -77.06 47.33 1.61
C ASP A 328 -75.62 46.89 1.99
N GLY A 329 -75.40 46.44 3.23
CA GLY A 329 -74.11 45.93 3.72
C GLY A 329 -73.87 44.46 3.39
N ILE A 330 -73.37 44.19 2.18
CA ILE A 330 -72.83 42.91 1.72
C ILE A 330 -71.60 42.52 2.59
N PRO A 331 -71.51 41.31 3.17
CA PRO A 331 -70.27 40.85 3.79
C PRO A 331 -69.26 40.41 2.71
N GLN A 332 -68.05 40.98 2.78
CA GLN A 332 -66.83 40.34 2.26
C GLN A 332 -66.37 39.24 3.21
#